data_AF-A0A971VK71-F1
#
_entry.id   AF-A0A971VK71-F1
#
_cell.length_a   1.000
_cell.length_b   1.000
_cell.length_c   1.000
_cell.angle_alpha   90.00
_cell.angle_beta   90.00
_cell.angle_gamma   90.00
#
_symmetry.space_group_name_H-M   'P 1'
#
loop_
_entity.id
_entity.type
_entity.pdbx_description
1 polymer ?
#
loop_
_entity_poly.entity_id
_entity_poly.type
_entity_poly.pdbx_seq_one_letter_code
_entity_poly.pdbx_strand_id
1 'polypeptide(L)'
;MKIGKRGKSSESVNIFIIIAIIVVVGISIALLLRSIPGRSYPAPVLEEGKDYDINHSRHNIYTIVDETGNTIELERVSTEVFQDRNGRRYKFVSGSPFKYIGED
;
A
#
# COMPACT_ATOMS: atom_id res chain seq x y z
N MET A 1 -51.30 -16.12 44.76
CA MET A 1 -51.17 -15.85 43.31
C MET A 1 -49.68 -15.81 42.97
N LYS A 2 -49.13 -16.88 42.37
CA LYS A 2 -47.69 -17.01 42.06
C LYS A 2 -47.47 -16.58 40.61
N ILE A 3 -46.68 -15.52 40.40
CA ILE A 3 -46.25 -15.10 39.07
C ILE A 3 -44.80 -15.59 38.90
N GLY A 4 -44.64 -16.67 38.13
CA GLY A 4 -43.33 -17.19 37.74
C GLY A 4 -42.62 -16.21 36.82
N LYS A 5 -41.50 -15.65 37.26
CA LYS A 5 -40.65 -14.80 36.42
C LYS A 5 -39.84 -15.66 35.45
N ARG A 6 -40.34 -15.64 34.22
CA ARG A 6 -39.82 -16.11 32.94
C ARG A 6 -38.29 -16.01 32.84
N GLY A 7 -37.61 -17.15 32.78
CA GLY A 7 -36.20 -17.26 32.39
C GLY A 7 -36.04 -16.93 30.91
N LYS A 8 -35.39 -15.81 30.61
CA LYS A 8 -35.12 -15.35 29.23
C LYS A 8 -33.88 -14.44 29.18
N SER A 9 -32.89 -14.69 30.04
CA SER A 9 -31.67 -13.86 30.14
C SER A 9 -30.42 -14.54 29.57
N SER A 10 -30.32 -15.88 29.57
CA SER A 10 -29.09 -16.55 29.09
C SER A 10 -28.93 -16.51 27.56
N GLU A 11 -30.04 -16.52 26.82
CA GLU A 11 -30.03 -16.56 25.36
C GLU A 11 -29.53 -15.24 24.74
N SER A 12 -29.96 -14.09 25.30
CA SER A 12 -29.48 -12.78 24.89
C SER A 12 -28.01 -12.55 25.25
N VAL A 13 -27.55 -13.10 26.38
CA VAL A 13 -26.15 -13.02 26.79
C VAL A 13 -25.26 -13.82 25.84
N ASN A 14 -25.67 -15.01 25.42
CA ASN A 14 -24.92 -15.81 24.44
C ASN A 14 -24.83 -15.13 23.07
N ILE A 15 -25.93 -14.50 22.62
CA ILE A 15 -25.92 -13.70 21.38
C ILE A 15 -24.93 -12.54 21.46
N PHE A 16 -24.89 -11.83 22.60
CA PHE A 16 -23.95 -10.73 22.79
C PHE A 16 -22.49 -11.20 22.73
N ILE A 17 -22.18 -12.35 23.33
CA ILE A 17 -20.83 -12.93 23.32
C ILE A 17 -20.42 -13.30 21.89
N ILE A 18 -21.30 -13.94 21.11
CA ILE A 18 -21.03 -14.32 19.72
C ILE A 18 -20.75 -13.08 18.86
N ILE A 19 -21.57 -12.03 18.99
CA ILE A 19 -21.38 -10.78 18.24
C ILE A 19 -20.03 -10.13 18.59
N ALA A 20 -19.67 -10.08 19.87
CA ALA A 20 -18.40 -9.52 20.31
C ALA A 20 -17.20 -10.25 19.68
N ILE A 21 -17.24 -11.58 19.64
CA ILE A 21 -16.17 -12.40 19.02
C ILE A 21 -16.05 -12.08 17.52
N ILE A 22 -17.17 -11.99 16.80
CA ILE A 22 -17.18 -11.68 15.37
C ILE A 22 -16.55 -10.31 15.11
N VAL A 23 -16.89 -9.31 15.92
CA VAL A 23 -16.33 -7.95 15.80
C VAL A 23 -14.82 -7.96 16.05
N VAL A 24 -14.35 -8.64 17.11
CA VAL A 24 -12.92 -8.73 17.42
C VAL A 24 -12.14 -9.42 16.31
N VAL A 25 -12.65 -10.54 15.79
CA VAL A 25 -12.02 -11.28 14.69
C VAL A 25 -11.99 -10.44 13.42
N GLY A 26 -13.10 -9.78 13.09
CA GLY A 26 -13.20 -8.90 11.91
C GLY A 26 -12.21 -7.73 11.96
N ILE A 27 -12.10 -7.04 13.10
CA ILE A 27 -11.15 -5.94 13.27
C ILE A 27 -9.71 -6.45 13.18
N SER A 28 -9.41 -7.60 13.77
CA SER A 28 -8.06 -8.20 13.73
C SER A 28 -7.61 -8.51 12.30
N ILE A 29 -8.49 -9.07 11.47
CA ILE A 29 -8.20 -9.34 10.05
C ILE A 29 -7.99 -8.03 9.28
N ALA A 30 -8.84 -7.02 9.52
CA ALA A 30 -8.72 -5.72 8.86
C ALA A 30 -7.41 -5.01 9.21
N LEU A 31 -6.97 -5.11 10.47
CA LEU A 31 -5.67 -4.58 10.91
C LEU A 31 -4.52 -5.35 10.26
N LEU A 32 -4.56 -6.68 10.25
CA LEU A 32 -3.54 -7.52 9.62
C LEU A 32 -3.35 -7.16 8.14
N LEU A 33 -4.45 -7.01 7.39
CA LEU A 33 -4.42 -6.62 5.98
C LEU A 33 -3.85 -5.22 5.75
N ARG A 34 -4.07 -4.27 6.67
CA ARG A 34 -3.47 -2.93 6.62
C ARG A 34 -1.98 -2.94 6.97
N SER A 35 -1.55 -3.87 7.82
CA SER A 35 -0.18 -3.95 8.32
C SER A 35 0.75 -4.84 7.48
N ILE A 36 0.28 -5.45 6.38
CA ILE A 36 1.19 -6.07 5.41
C ILE A 36 2.01 -4.92 4.81
N PRO A 37 3.29 -4.76 5.16
CA PRO A 37 4.14 -3.80 4.50
C PRO A 37 4.20 -4.27 3.05
N GLY A 38 3.75 -3.42 2.12
CA GLY A 38 3.83 -3.73 0.70
C GLY A 38 5.25 -4.22 0.43
N ARG A 39 5.38 -5.43 -0.15
CA ARG A 39 6.65 -6.15 -0.39
C ARG A 39 7.79 -5.14 -0.55
N SER A 40 8.64 -5.03 0.47
CA SER A 40 9.85 -4.22 0.41
C SER A 40 10.79 -4.90 -0.58
N TYR A 41 10.50 -4.72 -1.87
CA TYR A 41 11.52 -4.91 -2.89
C TYR A 41 12.63 -3.91 -2.54
N PRO A 42 13.90 -4.35 -2.52
CA PRO A 42 15.00 -3.42 -2.31
C PRO A 42 14.84 -2.28 -3.30
N ALA A 43 14.81 -1.04 -2.78
CA ALA A 43 14.66 0.14 -3.62
C ALA A 43 15.79 0.12 -4.65
N PRO A 44 15.50 0.01 -5.95
CA PRO A 44 16.57 -0.07 -6.94
C PRO A 44 17.35 1.24 -6.92
N VAL A 45 18.67 1.11 -6.92
CA VAL A 45 19.56 2.27 -6.92
C VAL A 45 19.64 2.76 -8.36
N LEU A 46 19.03 3.92 -8.63
CA LEU A 46 19.18 4.59 -9.91
C LEU A 46 20.59 5.20 -9.99
N GLU A 47 21.25 5.02 -11.13
CA GLU A 47 22.59 5.53 -11.39
C GLU A 47 22.50 6.87 -12.12
N GLU A 48 23.06 7.92 -11.53
CA GLU A 48 23.06 9.24 -12.14
C GLU A 48 23.73 9.21 -13.51
N GLY A 49 23.10 9.85 -14.49
CA GLY A 49 23.55 9.90 -15.87
C GLY A 49 23.13 8.71 -16.73
N LYS A 50 22.48 7.69 -16.15
CA LYS A 50 21.90 6.58 -16.90
C LYS A 50 20.52 6.94 -17.45
N ASP A 51 20.23 6.38 -18.61
CA ASP A 51 18.94 6.51 -19.28
C ASP A 51 17.99 5.40 -18.83
N TYR A 52 16.74 5.77 -18.54
CA TYR A 52 15.70 4.88 -18.06
C TYR A 52 14.43 5.06 -18.90
N ASP A 53 13.82 3.93 -19.26
CA ASP A 53 12.50 3.91 -19.87
C ASP A 53 11.42 4.01 -18.78
N ILE A 54 10.80 5.19 -18.68
CA ILE A 54 9.70 5.45 -17.77
C ILE A 54 8.40 5.12 -18.50
N ASN A 55 7.81 3.99 -18.15
CA ASN A 55 6.55 3.54 -18.71
C ASN A 55 5.37 4.08 -17.91
N HIS A 56 4.31 4.51 -18.59
CA HIS A 56 3.08 4.87 -17.91
C HIS A 56 2.26 3.61 -17.63
N SER A 57 2.07 3.27 -16.35
CA SER A 57 1.31 2.08 -15.96
C SER A 57 -0.18 2.38 -15.77
N ARG A 58 -0.53 3.34 -14.90
CA ARG A 58 -1.94 3.69 -14.56
C ARG A 58 -2.04 5.11 -14.04
N HIS A 59 -3.09 5.86 -14.38
CA HIS A 59 -3.38 7.21 -13.84
C HIS A 59 -2.13 8.11 -13.68
N ASN A 60 -1.56 8.18 -12.47
CA ASN A 60 -0.36 8.97 -12.13
C ASN A 60 0.88 8.13 -11.77
N ILE A 61 0.80 6.82 -11.96
CA ILE A 61 1.83 5.83 -11.65
C ILE A 61 2.62 5.49 -12.91
N TYR A 62 3.92 5.68 -12.79
CA TYR A 62 4.94 5.39 -13.77
C TYR A 62 5.82 4.27 -13.26
N THR A 63 6.41 3.50 -14.18
CA THR A 63 7.25 2.37 -13.85
C THR A 63 8.58 2.41 -14.59
N ILE A 64 9.66 2.14 -13.85
CA ILE A 64 11.00 1.91 -14.41
C ILE A 64 11.30 0.44 -14.24
N VAL A 65 11.72 -0.23 -15.31
CA VAL A 65 12.20 -1.62 -15.25
C VAL A 65 13.72 -1.58 -15.35
N ASP A 66 14.40 -2.09 -14.32
CA ASP A 66 15.86 -2.21 -14.35
C ASP A 66 16.31 -3.38 -15.23
N GLU A 67 17.62 -3.47 -15.48
CA GLU A 67 18.23 -4.53 -16.29
C GLU A 67 18.06 -5.94 -15.69
N THR A 68 17.79 -6.03 -14.39
CA THR A 68 17.54 -7.29 -13.68
C THR A 68 16.05 -7.66 -13.67
N GLY A 69 15.19 -6.81 -14.24
CA GLY A 69 13.75 -6.99 -14.31
C GLY A 69 12.98 -6.48 -13.07
N ASN A 70 13.63 -5.79 -12.12
CA ASN A 70 12.90 -5.17 -11.02
C ASN A 70 12.16 -3.95 -11.52
N THR A 71 10.91 -3.81 -11.08
CA THR A 71 10.06 -2.67 -11.43
C THR A 71 9.97 -1.70 -10.26
N ILE A 72 10.35 -0.45 -10.50
CA ILE A 72 10.14 0.66 -9.58
C ILE A 72 8.84 1.32 -9.94
N GLU A 73 7.91 1.43 -9.00
CA GLU A 73 6.75 2.29 -9.16
C GLU A 73 7.02 3.69 -8.63
N LEU A 74 6.66 4.67 -9.42
CA LEU A 74 6.89 6.08 -9.18
C LEU A 74 5.60 6.86 -9.42
N GLU A 75 5.29 7.80 -8.55
CA GLU A 75 4.24 8.78 -8.77
C GLU A 75 4.83 10.06 -9.36
N ARG A 76 4.23 10.60 -10.41
CA ARG A 76 4.70 11.87 -10.98
C ARG A 76 4.26 13.04 -10.10
N VAL A 77 5.23 13.78 -9.58
CA VAL A 77 5.02 14.99 -8.77
C VAL A 77 5.08 16.24 -9.65
N SER A 78 6.00 16.26 -10.62
CA SER A 78 6.11 17.33 -11.62
C SER A 78 6.63 16.77 -12.95
N THR A 79 6.87 17.63 -13.95
CA THR A 79 7.36 17.20 -15.27
C THR A 79 8.65 16.38 -15.20
N GLU A 80 9.52 16.69 -14.23
CA GLU A 80 10.86 16.11 -14.10
C GLU A 80 11.02 15.32 -12.80
N VAL A 81 10.11 15.50 -11.83
CA VAL A 81 10.22 14.89 -10.50
C VAL A 81 9.22 13.77 -10.32
N PHE A 82 9.73 12.62 -9.92
CA PHE A 82 8.97 11.40 -9.64
C PHE A 82 9.26 10.95 -8.22
N GLN A 83 8.27 10.44 -7.50
CA GLN A 83 8.39 10.03 -6.10
C GLN A 83 8.08 8.54 -5.94
N ASP A 84 8.92 7.79 -5.23
CA ASP A 84 8.61 6.41 -4.87
C ASP A 84 7.63 6.31 -3.69
N ARG A 85 7.16 5.09 -3.42
CA ARG A 85 6.28 4.79 -2.29
C ARG A 85 6.91 5.08 -0.91
N ASN A 86 8.24 5.21 -0.83
CA ASN A 86 8.96 5.55 0.39
C ASN A 86 9.12 7.08 0.56
N GLY A 87 8.61 7.86 -0.39
CA GLY A 87 8.70 9.33 -0.39
C GLY A 87 9.99 9.87 -1.00
N ARG A 88 10.92 9.04 -1.49
CA ARG A 88 12.15 9.48 -2.15
C ARG A 88 11.80 10.08 -3.50
N ARG A 89 12.44 11.20 -3.83
CA ARG A 89 12.15 11.99 -5.04
C ARG A 89 13.33 11.89 -5.97
N TYR A 90 13.04 11.57 -7.23
CA TYR A 90 14.01 11.33 -8.29
C TYR A 90 13.77 12.35 -9.40
N LYS A 91 14.84 12.99 -9.85
CA LYS A 91 14.82 13.94 -10.96
C LYS A 91 15.26 13.28 -12.24
N PHE A 92 14.49 13.51 -13.29
CA PHE A 92 14.78 13.05 -14.64
C PHE A 92 14.72 14.22 -15.60
N VAL A 93 15.69 14.30 -16.51
CA VAL A 93 15.61 15.20 -17.66
C VAL A 93 14.68 14.58 -18.68
N SER A 94 13.69 15.38 -19.10
CA SER A 94 12.69 14.98 -20.08
C SER A 94 13.34 14.59 -21.40
N GLY A 95 13.08 13.36 -21.86
CA GLY A 95 13.61 12.75 -23.07
C GLY A 95 13.02 11.35 -23.25
N SER A 96 13.16 10.76 -24.44
CA SER A 96 12.84 9.33 -24.64
C SER A 96 14.10 8.65 -25.18
N PRO A 97 14.89 7.98 -24.33
CA PRO A 97 14.68 7.66 -22.91
C PRO A 97 14.93 8.85 -21.93
N PHE A 98 14.48 8.71 -20.67
CA PHE A 98 14.63 9.73 -19.62
C PHE A 98 15.97 9.58 -18.90
N LYS A 99 16.73 10.66 -18.77
CA LYS A 99 18.03 10.63 -18.08
C LYS A 99 17.88 10.94 -16.61
N TYR A 100 18.31 10.04 -15.72
CA TYR A 100 18.30 10.29 -14.29
C TYR A 100 19.43 11.26 -13.90
N ILE A 101 19.12 12.28 -13.10
CA ILE A 101 20.08 13.34 -12.72
C ILE A 101 20.26 13.49 -11.20
N GLY A 102 19.66 12.62 -10.40
CA GLY A 102 19.83 12.60 -8.94
C GLY A 102 18.52 12.73 -8.16
N GLU A 103 18.65 12.73 -6.83
CA GLU A 103 17.51 12.88 -5.90
C GLU A 103 17.20 14.38 -5.68
N ASP A 104 15.92 14.71 -5.41
CA ASP A 104 15.48 16.08 -5.03
C ASP A 104 15.64 16.34 -3.52
#